data_AF-F4RNP9-F1
#
_entry.id   AF-F4RNP9-F1
#
_cell.length_a   1.000
_cell.length_b   1.000
_cell.length_c   1.000
_cell.angle_alpha   90.00
_cell.angle_beta   90.00
_cell.angle_gamma   90.00
#
_symmetry.space_group_name_H-M   'P 1'
#
loop_
_entity.id
_entity.type
_entity.pdbx_description
1 polymer ?
#
loop_
_entity_poly.entity_id
_entity_poly.type
_entity_poly.pdbx_seq_one_letter_code
_entity_poly.pdbx_strand_id
1 'polypeptide(L)'
;MLCFLPIFSVLVFSLGIHGFPGISIWDKSYQCGCETGFSLGKKYAYCRTGYPAVTHCKCEKSSCSSPIINTRYVKMTGCYLNGPKGSLVGGASDQDCSTYDYDQTKKGYVCHNDGGSSYTCPGSPITLDPKAMVCNHCKI
;
A
#
# COMPACT_ATOMS: atom_id res chain seq x y z
N MET A 1 67.54 36.87 3.36
CA MET A 1 66.33 37.58 3.84
C MET A 1 65.25 37.42 2.79
N LEU A 2 64.04 37.00 3.20
CA LEU A 2 62.78 36.81 2.42
C LEU A 2 62.83 35.67 1.38
N CYS A 3 62.20 34.49 1.50
CA CYS A 3 60.90 34.03 2.05
C CYS A 3 59.66 34.56 1.29
N PHE A 4 59.15 33.82 0.29
CA PHE A 4 57.76 33.82 -0.23
C PHE A 4 57.53 32.51 -1.04
N LEU A 5 57.08 31.42 -0.39
CA LEU A 5 55.70 30.87 -0.32
C LEU A 5 55.26 30.01 -1.54
N PRO A 6 55.11 28.68 -1.39
CA PRO A 6 54.37 27.85 -2.34
C PRO A 6 52.87 27.85 -1.97
N ILE A 7 52.06 28.63 -2.70
CA ILE A 7 50.60 28.76 -2.50
C ILE A 7 49.79 27.62 -3.15
N PHE A 8 50.43 26.64 -3.82
CA PHE A 8 49.71 25.63 -4.62
C PHE A 8 49.33 24.33 -3.89
N SER A 9 49.50 24.21 -2.57
CA SER A 9 49.31 22.92 -1.87
C SER A 9 48.01 22.75 -1.08
N VAL A 10 47.20 23.81 -0.90
CA VAL A 10 46.02 23.74 -0.01
C VAL A 10 44.69 23.48 -0.74
N LEU A 11 44.64 23.63 -2.07
CA LEU A 11 43.39 23.48 -2.84
C LEU A 11 43.00 22.03 -3.18
N VAL A 12 43.83 21.04 -2.85
CA VAL A 12 43.54 19.63 -3.18
C VAL A 12 42.87 18.86 -2.02
N PHE A 13 42.80 19.44 -0.82
CA PHE A 13 42.17 18.77 0.35
C PHE A 13 40.71 19.13 0.62
N SER A 14 40.07 19.97 -0.20
CA SER A 14 38.65 20.34 -0.02
C SER A 14 37.65 19.40 -0.74
N LEU A 15 38.12 18.32 -1.38
CA LEU A 15 37.26 17.28 -1.96
C LEU A 15 36.95 16.12 -1.00
N GLY A 16 37.42 16.21 0.25
CA GLY A 16 37.07 15.27 1.30
C GLY A 16 35.74 15.66 1.97
N ILE A 17 34.83 14.70 2.00
CA ILE A 17 33.71 14.62 2.96
C ILE A 17 32.48 15.49 2.65
N HIS A 18 31.92 15.33 1.45
CA HIS A 18 30.46 15.20 1.36
C HIS A 18 30.14 13.73 1.24
N GLY A 19 30.32 13.02 2.37
CA GLY A 19 29.71 11.72 2.58
C GLY A 19 28.20 11.92 2.54
N PHE A 20 27.62 11.86 1.34
CA PHE A 20 26.22 11.58 1.18
C PHE A 20 25.94 10.32 2.00
N PRO A 21 25.00 10.34 2.96
CA PRO A 21 24.60 9.12 3.63
C PRO A 21 24.22 8.14 2.51
N GLY A 22 25.05 7.11 2.36
CA GLY A 22 24.87 6.12 1.32
C GLY A 22 23.49 5.54 1.49
N ILE A 23 22.59 5.86 0.57
CA ILE A 23 21.34 5.15 0.40
C ILE A 23 21.76 3.70 0.18
N SER A 24 21.61 2.88 1.21
CA SER A 24 21.89 1.46 1.12
C SER A 24 20.93 0.90 0.08
N ILE A 25 21.46 0.57 -1.10
CA ILE A 25 20.73 -0.02 -2.23
C ILE A 25 20.05 -1.36 -1.83
N TRP A 26 20.38 -1.87 -0.64
CA TRP A 26 19.92 -3.13 -0.06
C TRP A 26 18.60 -3.04 0.73
N ASP A 27 18.09 -1.84 1.02
CA ASP A 27 16.77 -1.65 1.64
C ASP A 27 15.87 -0.79 0.73
N LYS A 28 15.65 -1.28 -0.50
CA LYS A 28 14.62 -0.70 -1.37
C LYS A 28 13.26 -1.00 -0.75
N SER A 29 12.78 -0.07 0.05
CA SER A 29 11.38 0.01 0.45
C SER A 29 10.56 0.41 -0.77
N TYR A 30 9.57 -0.41 -1.12
CA TYR A 30 8.63 -0.08 -2.19
C TYR A 30 7.33 0.44 -1.59
N GLN A 31 6.67 1.31 -2.34
CA GLN A 31 5.28 1.65 -2.13
C GLN A 31 4.42 0.70 -2.97
N CYS A 32 3.39 0.09 -2.36
CA CYS A 32 2.45 -0.78 -3.06
C CYS A 32 1.01 -0.25 -2.93
N GLY A 33 0.31 -0.11 -4.06
CA GLY A 33 -1.13 0.18 -4.11
C GLY A 33 -1.93 -1.11 -4.19
N CYS A 34 -2.82 -1.36 -3.22
CA CYS A 34 -3.45 -2.66 -3.05
C CYS A 34 -4.74 -2.82 -3.87
N GLU A 35 -4.67 -2.57 -5.17
CA GLU A 35 -5.85 -2.51 -6.06
C GLU A 35 -6.68 -3.80 -6.04
N THR A 36 -6.02 -4.96 -6.06
CA THR A 36 -6.70 -6.27 -6.21
C THR A 36 -6.94 -6.97 -4.89
N GLY A 37 -6.28 -6.55 -3.82
CA GLY A 37 -6.62 -7.01 -2.48
C GLY A 37 -5.68 -6.58 -1.38
N PHE A 38 -6.21 -6.60 -0.17
CA PHE A 38 -5.51 -6.22 1.04
C PHE A 38 -5.94 -7.12 2.19
N SER A 39 -4.98 -7.56 3.00
CA SER A 39 -5.26 -8.33 4.21
C SER A 39 -4.31 -7.96 5.35
N LEU A 40 -4.83 -8.02 6.57
CA LEU A 40 -4.10 -7.74 7.80
C LEU A 40 -3.71 -9.05 8.50
N GLY A 41 -2.41 -9.30 8.59
CA GLY A 41 -1.85 -10.35 9.44
C GLY A 41 -1.55 -9.85 10.86
N LYS A 42 -0.93 -10.73 11.66
CA LYS A 42 -0.51 -10.38 13.03
C LYS A 42 0.56 -9.29 13.08
N LYS A 43 1.60 -9.41 12.24
CA LYS A 43 2.76 -8.49 12.21
C LYS A 43 2.84 -7.66 10.92
N TYR A 44 2.33 -8.20 9.82
CA TYR A 44 2.46 -7.62 8.49
C TYR A 44 1.09 -7.43 7.85
N ALA A 45 1.02 -6.51 6.90
CA ALA A 45 -0.05 -6.43 5.93
C ALA A 45 0.40 -7.08 4.62
N TYR A 46 -0.55 -7.67 3.90
CA TYR A 46 -0.33 -8.26 2.60
C TYR A 46 -1.18 -7.54 1.57
N CYS A 47 -0.52 -7.01 0.56
CA CYS A 47 -1.08 -6.16 -0.46
C CYS A 47 -0.93 -6.87 -1.81
N ARG A 48 -1.96 -6.83 -2.64
CA ARG A 48 -1.93 -7.34 -4.01
C ARG A 48 -2.20 -6.19 -4.96
N THR A 49 -1.29 -6.01 -5.91
CA THR A 49 -1.29 -4.91 -6.87
C THR A 49 -1.20 -5.45 -8.29
N GLY A 50 -1.79 -4.72 -9.25
CA GLY A 50 -1.78 -5.10 -10.64
C GLY A 50 -2.80 -6.18 -11.01
N TYR A 51 -3.24 -6.11 -12.26
CA TYR A 51 -4.09 -7.07 -12.93
C TYR A 51 -3.81 -7.03 -14.44
N PRO A 52 -3.71 -8.16 -15.15
CA PRO A 52 -3.88 -9.54 -14.67
C PRO A 52 -2.65 -10.14 -13.97
N ALA A 53 -1.49 -9.49 -14.10
CA ALA A 53 -0.26 -9.91 -13.42
C ALA A 53 -0.24 -9.34 -11.99
N VAL A 54 -0.64 -10.16 -11.02
CA VAL A 54 -0.70 -9.76 -9.61
C VAL A 54 0.69 -9.83 -8.98
N THR A 55 1.14 -8.73 -8.38
CA THR A 55 2.32 -8.67 -7.52
C THR A 55 1.87 -8.71 -6.07
N HIS A 56 2.56 -9.50 -5.25
CA HIS A 56 2.31 -9.60 -3.81
C HIS A 56 3.35 -8.77 -3.06
N CYS A 57 2.89 -7.84 -2.23
CA CYS A 57 3.76 -7.08 -1.34
C CYS A 57 3.47 -7.44 0.11
N LYS A 58 4.54 -7.59 0.89
CA LYS A 58 4.51 -7.74 2.34
C LYS A 58 5.02 -6.45 2.98
N CYS A 59 4.17 -5.80 3.76
CA CYS A 59 4.44 -4.47 4.31
C CYS A 59 4.28 -4.48 5.83
N GLU A 60 4.91 -3.55 6.54
CA GLU A 60 4.61 -3.33 7.95
C GLU A 60 3.15 -2.88 8.11
N LYS A 61 2.45 -3.40 9.13
CA LYS A 61 1.02 -3.10 9.28
C LYS A 61 0.73 -1.60 9.42
N SER A 62 1.60 -0.88 10.12
CA SER A 62 1.49 0.56 10.37
C SER A 62 1.79 1.44 9.15
N SER A 63 2.39 0.89 8.10
CA SER A 63 2.74 1.67 6.90
C SER A 63 1.61 1.72 5.87
N CYS A 64 0.50 1.02 6.12
CA CYS A 64 -0.65 0.92 5.25
C CYS A 64 -1.78 1.85 5.69
N SER A 65 -2.28 2.67 4.76
CA SER A 65 -3.42 3.54 5.00
C SER A 65 -4.21 3.79 3.72
N SER A 66 -5.52 4.00 3.86
CA SER A 66 -6.35 4.57 2.82
C SER A 66 -6.09 6.09 2.78
N PRO A 67 -5.57 6.64 1.69
CA PRO A 67 -5.25 8.06 1.57
C PRO A 67 -6.48 8.95 1.48
N ILE A 68 -7.67 8.38 1.21
CA ILE A 68 -8.92 9.15 1.14
C ILE A 68 -9.37 9.55 2.55
N ILE A 69 -9.35 8.60 3.48
CA ILE A 69 -9.88 8.79 4.83
C ILE A 69 -8.80 8.76 5.93
N ASN A 70 -7.55 8.55 5.56
CA ASN A 70 -6.41 8.36 6.46
C ASN A 70 -6.68 7.31 7.56
N THR A 71 -7.29 6.19 7.16
CA THR A 71 -7.59 5.08 8.08
C THR A 71 -7.07 3.75 7.54
N ARG A 72 -7.19 2.69 8.33
CA ARG A 72 -6.90 1.31 7.92
C ARG A 72 -8.02 0.63 7.13
N TYR A 73 -9.10 1.37 6.85
CA TYR A 73 -10.27 0.85 6.15
C TYR A 73 -10.31 1.38 4.73
N VAL A 74 -10.86 0.56 3.83
CA VAL A 74 -11.25 1.00 2.50
C VAL A 74 -12.76 1.14 2.47
N LYS A 75 -13.22 2.35 2.18
CA LYS A 75 -14.65 2.60 2.00
C LYS A 75 -15.09 2.04 0.65
N MET A 76 -16.04 1.12 0.67
CA MET A 76 -16.66 0.55 -0.52
C MET A 76 -18.17 0.81 -0.48
N THR A 77 -18.75 1.16 -1.62
CA THR A 77 -20.16 1.54 -1.73
C THR A 77 -20.95 0.49 -2.50
N GLY A 78 -22.24 0.37 -2.22
CA GLY A 78 -23.13 -0.52 -2.98
C GLY A 78 -22.92 -2.01 -2.67
N CYS A 79 -22.38 -2.32 -1.49
CA CYS A 79 -22.06 -3.66 -1.05
C CYS A 79 -23.30 -4.41 -0.52
N TYR A 80 -23.35 -5.71 -0.78
CA TYR A 80 -24.40 -6.62 -0.32
C TYR A 80 -23.83 -7.65 0.65
N LEU A 81 -24.56 -7.94 1.73
CA LEU A 81 -24.14 -8.91 2.75
C LEU A 81 -24.08 -10.33 2.16
N ASN A 82 -22.97 -11.03 2.40
CA ASN A 82 -22.80 -12.44 2.07
C ASN A 82 -23.38 -13.29 3.20
N GLY A 83 -24.36 -14.13 2.89
CA GLY A 83 -24.97 -15.04 3.86
C GLY A 83 -26.17 -15.79 3.30
N PRO A 84 -26.76 -16.71 4.08
CA PRO A 84 -27.88 -17.54 3.64
C PRO A 84 -29.15 -16.75 3.30
N LYS A 85 -29.30 -15.56 3.91
CA LYS A 85 -30.37 -14.60 3.58
C LYS A 85 -29.93 -13.53 2.57
N GLY A 86 -28.63 -13.51 2.24
CA GLY A 86 -28.00 -12.72 1.18
C GLY A 86 -28.47 -11.27 1.03
N SER A 87 -28.45 -10.83 -0.22
CA SER A 87 -28.96 -9.55 -0.73
C SER A 87 -30.49 -9.38 -0.61
N LEU A 88 -31.22 -10.43 -0.21
CA LEU A 88 -32.69 -10.40 -0.11
C LEU A 88 -33.19 -9.66 1.15
N VAL A 89 -32.34 -9.49 2.17
CA VAL A 89 -32.73 -8.89 3.46
C VAL A 89 -31.98 -7.60 3.77
N GLY A 90 -30.76 -7.45 3.27
CA GLY A 90 -29.99 -6.22 3.37
C GLY A 90 -29.74 -5.69 1.97
N GLY A 91 -30.38 -4.59 1.61
CA GLY A 91 -30.11 -3.89 0.35
C GLY A 91 -28.65 -3.42 0.25
N ALA A 92 -28.36 -2.66 -0.80
CA ALA A 92 -27.05 -2.04 -0.98
C ALA A 92 -26.67 -1.17 0.22
N SER A 93 -25.41 -1.26 0.65
CA SER A 93 -24.88 -0.53 1.80
C SER A 93 -23.44 -0.09 1.58
N ASP A 94 -23.02 0.95 2.30
CA ASP A 94 -21.62 1.37 2.35
C ASP A 94 -20.89 0.61 3.46
N GLN A 95 -19.69 0.14 3.17
CA GLN A 95 -18.89 -0.69 4.06
C GLN A 95 -17.49 -0.12 4.25
N ASP A 96 -17.04 -0.15 5.50
CA ASP A 96 -15.65 0.11 5.87
C ASP A 96 -14.91 -1.24 5.96
N CYS A 97 -14.18 -1.56 4.89
CA CYS A 97 -13.53 -2.85 4.71
C CYS A 97 -12.14 -2.84 5.33
N SER A 98 -11.89 -3.73 6.29
CA SER A 98 -10.54 -3.92 6.86
C SER A 98 -9.69 -4.88 6.03
N THR A 99 -10.33 -5.77 5.28
CA THR A 99 -9.69 -6.58 4.24
C THR A 99 -10.59 -6.67 3.01
N TYR A 100 -9.99 -6.91 1.85
CA TYR A 100 -10.74 -7.14 0.63
C TYR A 100 -9.96 -7.96 -0.40
N ASP A 101 -10.70 -8.61 -1.29
CA ASP A 101 -10.19 -9.46 -2.36
C ASP A 101 -11.00 -9.25 -3.63
N TYR A 102 -10.37 -9.04 -4.78
CA TYR A 102 -11.08 -9.00 -6.05
C TYR A 102 -11.46 -10.42 -6.51
N ASP A 103 -12.76 -10.69 -6.57
CA ASP A 103 -13.36 -11.91 -7.12
C ASP A 103 -13.59 -11.73 -8.63
N GLN A 104 -12.73 -12.39 -9.42
CA GLN A 104 -12.80 -12.34 -10.88
C GLN A 104 -14.10 -12.94 -11.44
N THR A 105 -14.66 -13.96 -10.77
CA THR A 105 -15.88 -14.65 -11.21
C THR A 105 -17.09 -13.72 -11.07
N LYS A 106 -17.15 -12.97 -9.97
CA LYS A 106 -18.24 -12.02 -9.70
C LYS A 106 -17.99 -10.62 -10.26
N LYS A 107 -16.78 -10.34 -10.76
CA LYS A 107 -16.32 -9.01 -11.19
C LYS A 107 -16.59 -7.95 -10.12
N GLY A 108 -16.19 -8.27 -8.89
CA GLY A 108 -16.46 -7.47 -7.71
C GLY A 108 -15.48 -7.78 -6.59
N TYR A 109 -15.62 -7.08 -5.48
CA TYR A 109 -14.77 -7.27 -4.32
C TYR A 109 -15.51 -8.03 -3.24
N VAL A 110 -14.84 -9.01 -2.64
CA VAL A 110 -15.22 -9.56 -1.36
C VAL A 110 -14.56 -8.71 -0.29
N CYS A 111 -15.36 -7.99 0.48
CA CYS A 111 -14.95 -7.12 1.57
C CYS A 111 -15.27 -7.80 2.91
N HIS A 112 -14.38 -7.67 3.89
CA HIS A 112 -14.66 -8.03 5.27
C HIS A 112 -14.48 -6.82 6.18
N ASN A 113 -15.43 -6.63 7.10
CA ASN A 113 -15.34 -5.61 8.13
C ASN A 113 -14.83 -6.20 9.45
N ASP A 114 -14.46 -5.32 10.40
CA ASP A 114 -13.99 -5.75 11.72
C ASP A 114 -15.08 -6.44 12.57
N GLY A 115 -16.36 -6.30 12.18
CA GLY A 115 -17.48 -7.03 12.76
C GLY A 115 -17.59 -8.50 12.31
N GLY A 116 -16.68 -8.96 11.45
CA GLY A 116 -16.66 -10.34 10.95
C GLY A 116 -17.66 -10.63 9.83
N SER A 117 -18.40 -9.61 9.37
CA SER A 117 -19.32 -9.74 8.25
C SER A 117 -18.58 -9.62 6.93
N SER A 118 -19.06 -10.36 5.94
CA SER A 118 -18.49 -10.39 4.59
C SER A 118 -19.49 -9.81 3.61
N TYR A 119 -19.03 -9.02 2.65
CA TYR A 119 -19.88 -8.37 1.65
C TYR A 119 -19.31 -8.57 0.26
N THR A 120 -20.19 -8.60 -0.74
CA THR A 120 -19.80 -8.46 -2.14
C THR A 120 -20.13 -7.04 -2.59
N CYS A 121 -19.09 -6.32 -3.00
CA CYS A 121 -19.17 -4.95 -3.48
C CYS A 121 -18.93 -4.92 -4.99
N PRO A 122 -19.70 -4.13 -5.75
CA PRO A 122 -19.43 -3.93 -7.17
C PRO A 122 -18.11 -3.18 -7.37
N GLY A 123 -17.36 -3.52 -8.40
CA GLY A 123 -16.14 -2.80 -8.77
C GLY A 123 -15.18 -3.67 -9.57
N SER A 124 -14.38 -3.03 -10.40
CA SER A 124 -13.22 -3.64 -11.06
C SER A 124 -11.91 -3.19 -10.39
N PRO A 125 -10.80 -3.93 -10.59
CA PRO A 125 -9.46 -3.55 -10.15
C PRO A 125 -9.02 -2.17 -10.59
N ILE A 126 -9.51 -1.76 -11.76
CA ILE A 126 -9.13 -0.50 -12.42
C ILE A 126 -9.99 0.67 -11.89
N THR A 127 -11.20 0.39 -11.41
CA THR A 127 -12.18 1.42 -10.99
C THR A 127 -12.15 1.72 -9.51
N LEU A 128 -11.66 0.79 -8.68
CA LEU A 128 -11.29 1.18 -7.32
C LEU A 128 -10.17 2.19 -7.47
N ASP A 129 -10.34 3.38 -6.88
CA ASP A 129 -9.33 4.43 -6.92
C ASP A 129 -7.98 3.74 -6.71
N PRO A 130 -6.98 3.92 -7.61
CA PRO A 130 -5.71 3.19 -7.56
C PRO A 130 -4.98 3.34 -6.22
N LYS A 131 -5.48 4.23 -5.35
CA LYS A 131 -5.00 4.46 -4.01
C LYS A 131 -5.93 3.98 -2.91
N ALA A 132 -6.88 3.06 -3.13
CA ALA A 132 -7.84 2.65 -2.10
C ALA A 132 -7.19 2.27 -0.77
N MET A 133 -6.08 1.54 -0.86
CA MET A 133 -5.13 1.28 0.23
C MET A 133 -3.72 1.38 -0.33
N VAL A 134 -2.86 2.15 0.34
CA VAL A 134 -1.46 2.32 -0.03
C VAL A 134 -0.59 1.90 1.15
N CYS A 135 0.36 1.02 0.90
CA CYS A 135 1.34 0.57 1.88
C CYS A 135 2.74 1.07 1.51
N ASN A 136 3.47 1.56 2.50
CA ASN A 136 4.88 1.94 2.36
C ASN A 136 5.79 0.87 2.97
N HIS A 137 7.11 0.99 2.76
CA HIS A 137 8.10 0.08 3.36
C HIS A 137 7.81 -1.40 3.08
N CYS A 138 7.34 -1.68 1.87
CA CYS A 138 7.00 -3.02 1.43
C CYS A 138 8.22 -3.77 0.86
N LYS A 139 8.16 -5.09 0.99
CA LYS A 139 9.01 -6.05 0.29
C LYS A 139 8.15 -6.86 -0.68
N ILE A 140 8.66 -7.11 -1.87
CA ILE A 140 8.04 -7.96 -2.90
C ILE A 140 8.55 -9.38 -2.70
#